data_AF-A0A7W1FSG2-F1
#
_entry.id   AF-A0A7W1FSG2-F1
#
_cell.length_a   1.000
_cell.length_b   1.000
_cell.length_c   1.000
_cell.angle_alpha   90.00
_cell.angle_beta   90.00
_cell.angle_gamma   90.00
#
_symmetry.space_group_name_H-M   'P 1'
#
loop_
_entity.id
_entity.type
_entity.pdbx_description
1 polymer ?
#
loop_
_entity_poly.entity_id
_entity_poly.type
_entity_poly.pdbx_seq_one_letter_code
_entity_poly.pdbx_strand_id
1 'polypeptide(L)' 'MAVRHLSVEVRLEPGIAVLDLMGEINGFAEEALNAAYAEAEAKETNTILLNFEGVDY' A
#
# COMPACT_ATOMS: atom_id res chain seq x y z
N MET A 1 -4.11 22.12 10.38
CA MET A 1 -4.61 20.99 9.58
C MET A 1 -3.61 19.86 9.73
N ALA A 2 -4.01 18.75 10.36
CA ALA A 2 -3.13 17.59 10.46
C ALA A 2 -3.16 16.87 9.12
N VAL A 3 -2.03 16.86 8.40
CA VAL A 3 -1.88 16.06 7.18
C VAL A 3 -1.99 14.60 7.60
N ARG A 4 -2.98 13.87 7.11
CA ARG A 4 -3.02 12.42 7.31
C ARG A 4 -2.17 11.80 6.21
N HIS A 5 -0.95 11.42 6.55
CA HIS A 5 -0.10 10.71 5.59
C HIS A 5 -0.69 9.35 5.28
N LEU A 6 -0.65 8.96 4.01
CA LEU A 6 -0.96 7.59 3.61
C LEU A 6 0.04 6.65 4.28
N SER A 7 -0.47 5.68 5.02
CA SER A 7 0.29 4.53 5.50
C SER A 7 -0.07 3.34 4.63
N VAL A 8 0.95 2.60 4.19
CA VAL A 8 0.79 1.38 3.41
C VAL A 8 1.40 0.23 4.19
N GLU A 9 0.60 -0.80 4.46
CA GLU A 9 1.06 -2.02 5.12
C GLU A 9 1.07 -3.17 4.11
N VAL A 10 2.22 -3.85 3.96
CA VAL A 10 2.36 -5.00 3.06
C VAL A 10 2.13 -6.28 3.85
N ARG A 11 0.98 -6.91 3.64
CA ARG A 11 0.64 -8.25 4.13
C ARG A 11 0.89 -9.28 3.05
N LEU A 12 1.53 -10.38 3.41
CA LEU A 12 1.85 -11.44 2.46
C LEU A 12 1.00 -12.65 2.78
N GLU A 13 0.10 -12.94 1.86
CA GLU A 13 -0.73 -14.13 1.87
C GLU A 13 -0.16 -15.17 0.88
N PRO A 14 -0.55 -16.44 0.99
CA PRO A 14 -0.06 -17.49 0.10
C PRO A 14 -0.34 -17.20 -1.38
N GLY A 15 0.68 -16.67 -2.08
CA GLY A 15 0.61 -16.29 -3.50
C GLY A 15 0.07 -14.90 -3.80
N ILE A 16 -0.22 -14.08 -2.77
CA ILE A 16 -0.79 -12.74 -2.94
C ILE A 16 -0.08 -11.75 -1.99
N ALA A 17 0.39 -10.63 -2.52
CA ALA A 17 0.80 -9.48 -1.72
C ALA A 17 -0.41 -8.55 -1.56
N VAL A 18 -0.90 -8.40 -0.33
CA VAL A 18 -1.97 -7.48 0.04
C VAL A 18 -1.34 -6.19 0.54
N LEU A 19 -1.64 -5.06 -0.10
CA LEU A 19 -1.24 -3.73 0.33
C LEU A 19 -2.45 -3.08 0.96
N ASP A 20 -2.42 -2.83 2.27
CA ASP A 20 -3.46 -2.08 2.97
C ASP A 20 -3.12 -0.61 3.01
N LEU A 21 -3.94 0.19 2.32
CA LEU A 21 -3.82 1.63 2.26
C LEU A 21 -4.72 2.24 3.34
N MET A 22 -4.14 3.06 4.21
CA MET A 22 -4.87 3.77 5.26
C MET A 22 -4.47 5.25 5.30
N GLY A 23 -5.44 6.16 5.30
CA GLY A 23 -5.21 7.61 5.33
C GLY A 23 -5.57 8.32 4.03
N GLU A 24 -4.98 9.49 3.77
CA GLU A 24 -5.31 10.30 2.58
C GLU A 24 -4.33 10.01 1.44
N ILE A 25 -4.86 9.69 0.25
CA ILE A 25 -4.05 9.60 -0.97
C ILE A 25 -3.74 11.01 -1.45
N ASN A 26 -2.51 11.46 -1.20
CA ASN A 26 -1.98 12.74 -1.67
C ASN A 26 -0.63 12.54 -2.38
N GLY A 27 0.05 13.61 -2.81
CA GLY A 27 1.35 13.49 -3.49
C GLY A 27 2.45 12.76 -2.69
N PHE A 28 2.30 12.61 -1.36
CA PHE A 28 3.21 11.83 -0.52
C PHE A 28 2.87 10.33 -0.47
N ALA A 29 1.66 9.95 -0.89
CA ALA A 29 1.24 8.56 -1.00
C ALA A 29 2.03 7.77 -2.05
N GLU A 30 2.52 8.44 -3.09
CA GLU A 30 3.26 7.82 -4.19
C GLU A 30 4.53 7.12 -3.70
N GLU A 31 5.25 7.73 -2.74
CA GLU A 31 6.46 7.14 -2.17
C GLU A 31 6.16 5.87 -1.38
N ALA A 32 5.12 5.90 -0.54
CA ALA A 32 4.68 4.73 0.25
C ALA A 32 4.18 3.58 -0.66
N LEU A 33 3.48 3.91 -1.73
CA LEU A 33 3.02 2.92 -2.72
C LEU A 33 4.20 2.32 -3.49
N ASN A 34 5.13 3.14 -3.98
CA ASN A 34 6.31 2.65 -4.69
C ASN A 34 7.16 1.73 -3.82
N ALA A 35 7.33 2.05 -2.53
CA ALA A 35 8.03 1.18 -1.59
C ALA A 35 7.32 -0.18 -1.45
N ALA A 36 5.99 -0.18 -1.29
CA ALA A 36 5.20 -1.39 -1.16
C ALA A 36 5.21 -2.27 -2.42
N TYR A 37 5.18 -1.64 -3.62
CA TYR A 37 5.35 -2.37 -4.88
C TYR A 37 6.73 -3.00 -5.01
N ALA A 38 7.79 -2.29 -4.63
CA ALA A 38 9.14 -2.84 -4.64
C ALA A 38 9.29 -4.03 -3.69
N GLU A 39 8.63 -3.99 -2.52
CA GLU A 39 8.58 -5.13 -1.61
C GLU A 39 7.81 -6.33 -2.17
N ALA A 40 6.69 -6.08 -2.87
CA ALA A 40 5.92 -7.14 -3.52
C ALA A 40 6.69 -7.78 -4.69
N GLU A 41 7.35 -6.97 -5.52
CA GLU A 41 8.21 -7.46 -6.61
C GLU A 41 9.38 -8.29 -6.06
N ALA A 42 10.04 -7.82 -4.99
CA ALA A 42 11.15 -8.54 -4.36
C ALA A 42 10.75 -9.92 -3.81
N LYS A 43 9.45 -10.17 -3.61
CA LYS A 43 8.92 -11.43 -3.08
C LYS A 43 8.30 -12.34 -4.14
N GLU A 44 8.45 -11.99 -5.43
CA GLU A 44 7.96 -12.77 -6.58
C GLU A 44 6.46 -13.13 -6.48
N THR A 45 5.66 -12.29 -5.82
CA THR A 45 4.21 -12.49 -5.73
C THR A 45 3.55 -12.14 -7.06
N ASN A 46 2.91 -13.13 -7.70
CA ASN A 46 2.21 -12.95 -8.99
C ASN A 46 0.92 -12.13 -8.89
N THR A 47 0.44 -11.83 -7.70
CA THR A 47 -0.81 -11.13 -7.48
C THR A 47 -0.62 -10.08 -6.40
N ILE A 48 -1.00 -8.85 -6.72
CA ILE A 48 -0.97 -7.70 -5.81
C ILE A 48 -2.42 -7.25 -5.62
N LEU A 49 -2.87 -7.23 -4.37
CA LEU A 49 -4.21 -6.79 -3.97
C LEU A 49 -4.07 -5.47 -3.22
N LEU A 50 -4.69 -4.41 -3.72
CA LEU A 50 -4.71 -3.10 -3.06
C LEU A 50 -6.01 -2.99 -2.27
N ASN A 51 -5.91 -2.97 -0.94
CA ASN A 51 -7.04 -2.72 -0.06
C ASN A 51 -7.15 -1.22 0.25
N PHE A 52 -8.23 -0.60 -0.24
CA PHE A 52 -8.52 0.82 -0.06
C PHE A 52 -9.54 1.08 1.07
N GLU A 53 -9.92 0.07 1.85
CA GLU A 53 -10.94 0.19 2.89
C GLU A 53 -10.61 1.26 3.94
N GLY A 54 -9.33 1.52 4.21
CA GLY A 54 -8.88 2.56 5.15
C GLY A 54 -8.56 3.91 4.52
N VAL A 55 -8.82 4.10 3.22
CA VAL A 55 -8.52 5.36 2.53
C VAL A 55 -9.69 6.32 2.67
N ASP A 56 -9.41 7.47 3.26
CA ASP A 56 -10.32 8.63 3.29
C ASP A 56 -9.92 9.61 2.16
N TYR A 57 -10.90 10.30 1.57
CA TYR A 57 -10.70 11.28 0.48
C TYR A 57 -10.69 12.72 0.99
#